data_AF-A0A6I2WZ82-F1
#
_entry.id   AF-A0A6I2WZ82-F1
#
_cell.length_a   1.000
_cell.length_b   1.000
_cell.length_c   1.000
_cell.angle_alpha   90.00
_cell.angle_beta   90.00
_cell.angle_gamma   90.00
#
_symmetry.space_group_name_H-M   'P 1'
#
loop_
_entity.id
_entity.type
_entity.pdbx_description
1 polymer ?
#
loop_
_entity_poly.entity_id
_entity_poly.type
_entity_poly.pdbx_seq_one_letter_code
_entity_poly.pdbx_strand_id
1 'polypeptide(L)'
;MTGIGNGDLYRIFNELRDYVCVHSVELDQFGDAVDARLRAWNRAYEQLRTKPVAMHQSLRDTYLNPDIAIDFVSRAWREGSAQQVFELTPATRDRYRPDGAVAYFNVLWQRVGDYVVEVGNDLTEVRMLQMQLEDHESASATAMQARIVAQERERIARDLHDSVIQ
;
A
#
# COMPACT_ATOMS: atom_id res chain seq x y z
N MET A 1 19.64 25.23 23.01
CA MET A 1 18.99 24.11 22.31
C MET A 1 20.00 22.97 22.22
N THR A 2 19.87 21.97 23.07
CA THR A 2 20.64 20.72 22.94
C THR A 2 20.11 19.98 21.73
N GLY A 3 20.92 19.88 20.67
CA GLY A 3 20.56 19.14 19.46
C GLY A 3 20.35 17.66 19.76
N ILE A 4 19.46 17.02 19.00
CA ILE A 4 19.26 15.57 19.05
C ILE A 4 20.57 14.91 18.58
N GLY A 5 21.15 14.02 19.38
CA GLY A 5 22.38 13.32 19.02
C GLY A 5 22.15 12.26 17.94
N ASN A 6 23.17 11.90 17.19
CA ASN A 6 23.08 10.85 16.16
C ASN A 6 22.59 9.49 16.70
N GLY A 7 22.92 9.16 17.95
CA GLY A 7 22.42 7.96 18.61
C GLY A 7 20.91 8.00 18.89
N ASP A 8 20.38 9.17 19.24
CA ASP A 8 18.94 9.35 19.44
C ASP A 8 18.18 9.28 18.12
N LEU A 9 18.74 9.86 17.05
CA LEU A 9 18.17 9.75 15.70
C LEU A 9 18.14 8.30 15.21
N TYR A 10 19.20 7.53 15.44
CA TYR A 10 19.25 6.10 15.09
C TYR A 10 18.22 5.29 15.87
N ARG A 11 18.01 5.62 17.15
CA ARG A 11 16.97 4.98 17.97
C ARG A 11 15.59 5.33 17.45
N ILE A 12 15.30 6.61 17.19
CA ILE A 12 14.01 7.04 16.62
C ILE A 12 13.75 6.32 15.30
N PHE A 13 14.73 6.29 14.40
CA PHE A 13 14.63 5.63 13.11
C PHE A 13 14.23 4.14 13.23
N ASN A 14 14.83 3.42 14.19
CA ASN A 14 14.53 2.01 14.42
C ASN A 14 13.19 1.73 15.12
N GLU A 15 12.64 2.71 15.83
CA GLU A 15 11.34 2.60 16.51
C GLU A 15 10.16 3.06 15.62
N LEU A 16 10.43 3.59 14.41
CA LEU A 16 9.38 3.90 13.45
C LEU A 16 8.63 2.62 13.05
N ARG A 17 7.30 2.69 13.07
CA ARG A 17 6.42 1.60 12.64
C ARG A 17 6.38 1.43 11.13
N ASP A 18 6.40 2.54 10.41
CA ASP A 18 6.48 2.52 8.96
C ASP A 18 7.81 1.90 8.56
N TYR A 19 7.80 1.07 7.51
CA TYR A 19 9.05 0.51 7.05
C TYR A 19 9.81 1.61 6.30
N VAL A 20 11.10 1.74 6.61
CA VAL A 20 11.96 2.74 5.98
C VAL A 20 13.26 2.09 5.55
N CYS A 21 13.67 2.34 4.31
CA CYS A 21 15.00 2.00 3.86
C CYS A 21 15.58 3.06 2.93
N VAL A 22 16.89 3.01 2.76
CA VAL A 22 17.68 3.98 2.00
C VAL A 22 18.49 3.24 0.96
N HIS A 23 18.40 3.71 -0.28
CA HIS A 23 19.10 3.16 -1.42
C HIS A 23 20.08 4.17 -2.00
N SER A 24 21.27 3.72 -2.38
CA SER A 24 22.12 4.46 -3.33
C SER A 24 21.72 4.08 -4.75
N VAL A 25 21.56 5.07 -5.62
CA VAL A 25 21.12 4.84 -7.00
C VAL A 25 22.33 4.56 -7.90
N GLU A 26 22.21 3.54 -8.75
CA GLU A 26 23.16 3.28 -9.84
C GLU A 26 22.59 3.88 -11.12
N LEU A 27 23.35 4.78 -11.74
CA LEU A 27 22.96 5.48 -12.95
C LEU A 27 23.72 4.94 -14.15
N ASP A 28 23.08 4.95 -15.31
CA ASP A 28 23.79 4.77 -16.58
C ASP A 28 24.47 6.07 -17.05
N GLN A 29 25.07 6.00 -18.24
CA GLN A 29 25.75 7.13 -18.88
C GLN A 29 24.82 8.30 -19.26
N PHE A 30 23.50 8.07 -19.28
CA PHE A 30 22.49 9.08 -19.59
C PHE A 30 21.87 9.68 -18.32
N GLY A 31 22.25 9.16 -17.14
CA GLY A 31 21.74 9.62 -15.85
C GLY A 31 20.41 8.97 -15.46
N ASP A 32 20.00 7.90 -16.14
CA ASP A 32 18.80 7.14 -15.79
C ASP A 32 19.16 6.04 -14.77
N ALA A 33 18.26 5.76 -13.82
CA ALA A 33 18.51 4.75 -12.81
C ALA A 33 18.36 3.34 -13.40
N VAL A 34 19.42 2.54 -13.26
CA VAL A 34 19.46 1.15 -13.75
C VAL A 34 19.32 0.12 -12.64
N ASP A 35 19.73 0.49 -11.43
CA ASP A 35 19.56 -0.29 -10.20
C ASP A 35 19.60 0.65 -8.98
N ALA A 36 19.30 0.12 -7.79
CA ALA A 36 19.68 0.75 -6.53
C ALA A 36 20.14 -0.29 -5.50
N ARG A 37 21.01 0.15 -4.60
CA ARG A 37 21.65 -0.71 -3.59
C ARG A 37 21.24 -0.27 -2.20
N LEU A 38 20.83 -1.22 -1.36
CA LEU A 38 20.46 -0.95 0.02
C LEU A 38 21.65 -0.41 0.84
N ARG A 39 21.43 0.67 1.59
CA ARG A 39 22.44 1.36 2.42
C ARG A 39 22.06 1.50 3.89
N ALA A 40 20.77 1.56 4.18
CA ALA A 40 20.26 1.57 5.54
C ALA A 40 18.81 1.11 5.54
N TRP A 41 18.33 0.61 6.67
CA TRP A 41 16.95 0.24 6.89
C TRP A 41 16.62 0.26 8.37
N ASN A 42 15.35 0.45 8.70
CA ASN A 42 14.88 0.34 10.06
C ASN A 42 14.40 -1.08 10.38
N ARG A 43 14.13 -1.33 11.66
CA ARG A 43 13.62 -2.61 12.15
C ARG A 43 12.34 -3.07 11.43
N ALA A 44 11.42 -2.16 11.14
CA ALA A 44 10.16 -2.49 10.47
C ALA A 44 10.39 -3.05 9.05
N TYR A 45 11.35 -2.49 8.30
CA TYR A 45 11.74 -3.01 6.97
C TYR A 45 12.28 -4.43 7.03
N GLU A 46 13.13 -4.72 8.02
CA GLU A 46 13.69 -6.05 8.21
C GLU A 46 12.60 -7.08 8.58
N GLN A 47 11.70 -6.70 9.49
CA GLN A 47 10.61 -7.56 9.94
C GLN A 47 9.58 -7.88 8.84
N LEU A 48 9.42 -6.97 7.88
CA LEU A 48 8.53 -7.18 6.74
C LEU A 48 9.12 -8.17 5.72
N ARG A 49 10.40 -8.53 5.75
CA ARG A 49 10.97 -9.38 4.70
C ARG A 49 11.05 -10.83 5.10
N THR A 50 10.68 -11.73 4.19
CA THR A 50 10.87 -13.18 4.40
C THR A 50 12.33 -13.60 4.17
N LYS A 51 13.06 -12.86 3.33
CA LYS A 51 14.48 -13.07 3.07
C LYS A 51 15.35 -12.15 3.94
N PRO A 52 16.54 -12.60 4.37
CA PRO A 52 17.46 -11.76 5.11
C PRO A 52 17.80 -10.46 4.37
N VAL A 53 17.78 -9.35 5.11
CA VAL A 53 18.18 -8.03 4.62
C VAL A 53 19.68 -7.86 4.82
N ALA A 54 20.38 -7.39 3.79
CA ALA A 54 21.81 -7.17 3.84
C ALA A 54 22.23 -5.89 3.11
N MET A 55 23.33 -5.32 3.57
CA MET A 55 23.96 -4.16 2.92
C MET A 55 24.29 -4.45 1.46
N HIS A 56 24.10 -3.43 0.62
CA HIS A 56 24.39 -3.46 -0.82
C HIS A 56 23.57 -4.46 -1.63
N GLN A 57 22.50 -5.01 -1.07
CA GLN A 57 21.54 -5.80 -1.84
C GLN A 57 20.96 -4.98 -3.00
N SER A 58 20.92 -5.60 -4.19
CA SER A 58 20.30 -5.02 -5.37
C SER A 58 18.78 -4.99 -5.22
N LEU A 59 18.18 -3.89 -5.68
CA LEU A 59 16.74 -3.81 -5.93
C LEU A 59 16.31 -4.89 -6.91
N ARG A 60 17.09 -5.08 -7.99
CA ARG A 60 16.80 -6.06 -9.04
C ARG A 60 16.72 -7.50 -8.53
N ASP A 61 17.58 -7.86 -7.60
CA ASP A 61 17.65 -9.23 -7.08
C ASP A 61 16.59 -9.51 -6.00
N THR A 62 16.16 -8.47 -5.29
CA THR A 62 15.38 -8.63 -4.06
C THR A 62 13.90 -8.29 -4.19
N TYR A 63 13.52 -7.39 -5.10
CA TYR A 63 12.13 -6.97 -5.23
C TYR A 63 11.36 -7.96 -6.10
N LEU A 64 10.04 -8.00 -5.90
CA LEU A 64 9.17 -8.87 -6.69
C LEU A 64 9.11 -8.43 -8.15
N ASN A 65 8.85 -7.14 -8.38
CA ASN A 65 8.79 -6.53 -9.70
C ASN A 65 9.89 -5.46 -9.79
N PRO A 66 11.14 -5.87 -10.04
CA PRO A 66 12.27 -4.97 -9.95
C PRO A 66 12.18 -3.82 -10.94
N ASP A 67 11.72 -4.05 -12.18
CA ASP A 67 11.63 -2.99 -13.17
C ASP A 67 10.59 -1.92 -12.77
N ILE A 68 9.50 -2.31 -12.09
CA ILE A 68 8.54 -1.34 -11.53
C ILE A 68 9.22 -0.51 -10.44
N ALA A 69 9.94 -1.15 -9.52
CA ALA A 69 10.62 -0.44 -8.45
C ALA A 69 11.70 0.52 -9.00
N ILE A 70 12.45 0.11 -10.02
CA ILE A 70 13.44 0.96 -10.69
C ILE A 70 12.80 2.14 -11.43
N ASP A 71 11.61 2.00 -12.01
CA ASP A 71 10.86 3.13 -12.57
C ASP A 71 10.53 4.17 -11.48
N PHE A 72 10.06 3.73 -10.30
CA PHE A 72 9.80 4.64 -9.19
C PHE A 72 11.06 5.29 -8.63
N VAL A 73 12.18 4.55 -8.54
CA VAL A 73 13.48 5.13 -8.19
C VAL A 73 13.89 6.19 -9.22
N SER A 74 13.77 5.90 -10.52
CA SER A 74 14.08 6.83 -11.61
C SER A 74 13.24 8.10 -11.52
N ARG A 75 11.93 7.96 -11.28
CA ARG A 75 11.02 9.09 -11.11
C ARG A 75 11.38 9.91 -9.87
N ALA A 76 11.56 9.28 -8.71
CA ALA A 76 12.00 9.99 -7.50
C ALA A 76 13.35 10.69 -7.69
N TRP A 77 14.27 10.08 -8.44
CA TRP A 77 15.57 10.66 -8.72
C TRP A 77 15.48 11.95 -9.55
N ARG A 78 14.62 11.96 -10.58
CA ARG A 78 14.42 13.09 -11.49
C ARG A 78 13.48 14.17 -10.92
N GLU A 79 12.39 13.75 -10.30
CA GLU A 79 11.26 14.61 -9.88
C GLU A 79 11.32 14.97 -8.39
N GLY A 80 12.26 14.38 -7.64
CA GLY A 80 12.41 14.55 -6.20
C GLY A 80 11.59 13.55 -5.39
N SER A 81 10.45 13.09 -5.88
CA SER A 81 9.63 12.08 -5.21
C SER A 81 8.74 11.30 -6.18
N ALA A 82 8.36 10.08 -5.83
CA ALA A 82 7.36 9.31 -6.54
C ALA A 82 6.54 8.46 -5.56
N GLN A 83 5.22 8.39 -5.76
CA GLN A 83 4.32 7.63 -4.92
C GLN A 83 3.84 6.38 -5.66
N GLN A 84 3.98 5.24 -5.01
CA GLN A 84 3.60 3.93 -5.53
C GLN A 84 2.54 3.33 -4.61
N VAL A 85 1.42 2.89 -5.18
CA VAL A 85 0.44 2.06 -4.48
C VAL A 85 0.45 0.70 -5.15
N PHE A 86 0.56 -0.37 -4.37
CA PHE A 86 0.43 -1.72 -4.92
C PHE A 86 -0.27 -2.67 -3.96
N GLU A 87 -0.90 -3.66 -4.56
CA GLU A 87 -1.62 -4.75 -3.90
C GLU A 87 -0.76 -6.01 -3.95
N LEU A 88 -0.53 -6.62 -2.80
CA LEU A 88 0.03 -7.96 -2.71
C LEU A 88 -1.13 -8.96 -2.70
N THR A 89 -1.31 -9.59 -3.85
CA THR A 89 -2.23 -10.72 -4.03
C THR A 89 -1.61 -12.01 -3.50
N PRO A 90 -2.40 -13.08 -3.27
CA PRO A 90 -1.87 -14.38 -2.89
C PRO A 90 -0.78 -14.93 -3.83
N ALA A 91 -0.83 -14.58 -5.12
CA ALA A 91 0.15 -15.01 -6.14
C ALA A 91 1.50 -14.27 -6.05
N THR A 92 1.56 -13.13 -5.36
CA THR A 92 2.74 -12.26 -5.24
C THR A 92 3.33 -12.26 -3.82
N ARG A 93 2.77 -13.10 -2.94
CA ARG A 93 2.92 -13.11 -1.47
C ARG A 93 4.24 -13.68 -0.96
N ASP A 94 4.81 -14.68 -1.64
CA ASP A 94 5.92 -15.52 -1.14
C ASP A 94 7.21 -14.76 -0.78
N ARG A 95 7.35 -13.48 -1.15
CA ARG A 95 8.56 -12.68 -0.86
C ARG A 95 8.44 -11.70 0.31
N TYR A 96 7.22 -11.41 0.80
CA TYR A 96 7.04 -10.32 1.78
C TYR A 96 6.22 -10.66 3.03
N ARG A 97 5.31 -11.66 3.08
CA ARG A 97 4.66 -11.99 4.38
C ARG A 97 4.34 -13.49 4.52
N PRO A 98 4.52 -14.08 5.72
CA PRO A 98 4.26 -15.51 5.94
C PRO A 98 2.77 -15.92 5.79
N ASP A 99 1.80 -15.09 6.21
CA ASP A 99 0.39 -15.49 6.29
C ASP A 99 -0.63 -14.48 5.70
N GLY A 100 -1.53 -15.00 4.84
CA GLY A 100 -2.97 -15.00 5.15
C GLY A 100 -3.96 -13.97 4.57
N ALA A 101 -3.56 -12.83 4.01
CA ALA A 101 -4.54 -11.86 3.44
C ALA A 101 -3.94 -10.99 2.32
N VAL A 102 -4.80 -10.38 1.49
CA VAL A 102 -4.44 -9.31 0.55
C VAL A 102 -3.89 -8.14 1.36
N ALA A 103 -2.73 -7.62 0.96
CA ALA A 103 -2.11 -6.48 1.63
C ALA A 103 -1.98 -5.29 0.68
N TYR A 104 -2.28 -4.10 1.19
CA TYR A 104 -2.18 -2.85 0.43
C TYR A 104 -1.06 -2.02 0.99
N PHE A 105 -0.10 -1.64 0.14
CA PHE A 105 1.00 -0.78 0.53
C PHE A 105 0.96 0.53 -0.24
N ASN A 106 1.20 1.61 0.48
CA ASN A 106 1.55 2.88 -0.11
C ASN A 106 3.02 3.16 0.20
N VAL A 107 3.81 3.38 -0.85
CA VAL A 107 5.24 3.57 -0.78
C VAL A 107 5.60 4.93 -1.37
N LEU A 108 6.22 5.75 -0.56
CA LEU A 108 6.83 7.00 -0.97
C LEU A 108 8.32 6.76 -1.25
N TRP A 109 8.73 7.04 -2.47
CA TRP A 109 10.12 7.13 -2.89
C TRP A 109 10.52 8.59 -2.89
N GLN A 110 11.52 8.97 -2.10
CA GLN A 110 11.93 10.36 -1.91
C GLN A 110 13.43 10.50 -2.12
N ARG A 111 13.85 11.39 -3.02
CA ARG A 111 15.27 11.72 -3.16
C ARG A 111 15.72 12.60 -2.00
N VAL A 112 16.84 12.22 -1.38
CA VAL A 112 17.52 12.95 -0.31
C VAL A 112 19.02 12.96 -0.62
N GLY A 113 19.50 14.06 -1.20
CA GLY A 113 20.87 14.16 -1.70
C GLY A 113 21.15 13.12 -2.80
N ASP A 114 22.12 12.25 -2.54
CA ASP A 114 22.55 11.18 -3.45
C ASP A 114 21.88 9.82 -3.17
N TYR A 115 20.82 9.83 -2.34
CA TYR A 115 20.08 8.64 -1.95
C TYR A 115 18.60 8.76 -2.34
N VAL A 116 17.95 7.62 -2.45
CA VAL A 116 16.49 7.50 -2.50
C VAL A 116 16.04 6.76 -1.25
N VAL A 117 15.18 7.41 -0.48
CA VAL A 117 14.54 6.84 0.70
C VAL A 117 13.20 6.26 0.28
N GLU A 118 12.97 5.01 0.66
CA GLU A 118 11.70 4.33 0.52
C GLU A 118 11.01 4.29 1.88
N VAL A 119 9.81 4.85 1.96
CA VAL A 119 8.95 4.83 3.14
C VAL A 119 7.66 4.14 2.76
N GLY A 120 7.38 3.00 3.37
CA GLY A 120 6.16 2.27 3.07
C GLY A 120 5.25 2.09 4.28
N ASN A 121 3.98 2.33 4.02
CA ASN A 121 2.91 2.27 5.00
C ASN A 121 1.95 1.16 4.61
N ASP A 122 1.63 0.30 5.59
CA ASP A 122 0.63 -0.73 5.45
C ASP A 122 -0.77 -0.08 5.55
N LEU A 123 -1.51 -0.13 4.45
CA LEU A 123 -2.87 0.38 4.33
C LEU A 123 -3.92 -0.73 4.40
N THR A 124 -3.52 -1.96 4.71
CA THR A 124 -4.38 -3.14 4.61
C THR A 124 -5.65 -2.97 5.46
N GLU A 125 -5.52 -2.62 6.73
CA GLU A 125 -6.70 -2.45 7.61
C GLU A 125 -7.63 -1.35 7.12
N VAL A 126 -7.08 -0.20 6.71
CA VAL A 126 -7.86 0.94 6.20
C VAL A 126 -8.61 0.54 4.94
N ARG A 127 -7.95 -0.17 4.02
CA ARG A 127 -8.57 -0.64 2.78
C ARG A 127 -9.64 -1.70 3.04
N MET A 128 -9.39 -2.64 3.93
CA MET A 128 -10.38 -3.65 4.32
C MET A 128 -11.63 -3.01 4.94
N LEU A 129 -11.47 -2.02 5.81
CA LEU A 129 -12.59 -1.28 6.39
C LEU A 129 -13.37 -0.49 5.33
N GLN A 130 -12.68 0.12 4.36
CA GLN A 130 -13.33 0.81 3.24
C GLN A 130 -14.16 -0.15 2.39
N MET A 131 -13.62 -1.32 2.05
CA MET A 131 -14.37 -2.34 1.30
C MET A 131 -15.61 -2.83 2.07
N GLN A 132 -15.48 -3.05 3.38
CA GLN A 132 -16.63 -3.45 4.21
C GLN A 132 -17.72 -2.37 4.28
N LEU A 133 -17.33 -1.09 4.28
CA LEU A 133 -18.27 0.02 4.27
C LEU A 133 -19.02 0.09 2.92
N GLU A 134 -18.30 -0.04 1.81
CA GLU A 134 -18.89 -0.07 0.46
C GLU A 134 -19.89 -1.22 0.30
N ASP A 135 -19.54 -2.42 0.80
CA ASP A 135 -20.43 -3.58 0.81
C ASP A 135 -21.70 -3.31 1.63
N HIS A 136 -21.56 -2.69 2.80
CA HIS A 136 -22.69 -2.36 3.67
C HIS A 136 -23.62 -1.32 3.02
N GLU A 137 -23.07 -0.29 2.38
CA GLU A 137 -23.85 0.73 1.65
C GLU A 137 -24.64 0.09 0.50
N SER A 138 -24.00 -0.77 -0.28
CA SER A 138 -24.64 -1.51 -1.37
C SER A 138 -25.76 -2.43 -0.89
N ALA A 139 -25.52 -3.18 0.19
CA ALA A 139 -26.51 -4.05 0.80
C ALA A 139 -27.71 -3.26 1.36
N SER A 140 -27.45 -2.12 2.02
CA SER A 140 -28.48 -1.22 2.52
C SER A 140 -29.33 -0.63 1.40
N ALA A 141 -28.72 -0.18 0.31
CA ALA A 141 -29.43 0.32 -0.86
C ALA A 141 -30.34 -0.76 -1.48
N THR A 142 -29.83 -1.99 -1.59
CA THR A 142 -30.60 -3.13 -2.11
C THR A 142 -31.78 -3.47 -1.21
N ALA A 143 -31.58 -3.51 0.11
CA ALA A 143 -32.64 -3.78 1.07
C ALA A 143 -33.73 -2.70 1.05
N MET A 144 -33.34 -1.43 0.92
CA MET A 144 -34.27 -0.31 0.80
C MET A 144 -35.11 -0.42 -0.47
N GLN A 145 -34.48 -0.74 -1.60
CA GLN A 145 -35.20 -0.96 -2.86
C GLN A 145 -36.19 -2.13 -2.77
N ALA A 146 -35.79 -3.25 -2.16
CA ALA A 146 -36.67 -4.39 -1.95
C ALA A 146 -37.88 -4.04 -1.08
N ARG A 147 -37.68 -3.24 -0.04
CA ARG A 147 -38.76 -2.76 0.85
C ARG A 147 -39.75 -1.85 0.11
N ILE A 148 -39.27 -0.93 -0.72
CA ILE A 148 -40.13 -0.06 -1.54
C ILE A 148 -40.98 -0.92 -2.49
N VAL A 149 -40.36 -1.89 -3.18
CA VAL A 149 -41.08 -2.79 -4.09
C VAL A 149 -42.13 -3.63 -3.35
N ALA A 150 -41.83 -4.11 -2.14
CA ALA A 150 -42.78 -4.86 -1.34
C ALA A 150 -44.00 -4.00 -0.94
N GLN A 151 -43.76 -2.76 -0.51
CA GLN A 151 -44.84 -1.81 -0.17
C GLN A 151 -45.72 -1.48 -1.38
N GLU A 152 -45.12 -1.28 -2.56
CA GLU A 152 -45.88 -1.05 -3.80
C GLU A 152 -46.71 -2.27 -4.19
N ARG A 153 -46.17 -3.49 -4.05
CA ARG A 153 -46.93 -4.73 -4.29
C ARG A 153 -48.13 -4.87 -3.36
N GLU A 154 -47.95 -4.59 -2.07
CA GLU A 154 -49.05 -4.59 -1.10
C GLU A 154 -50.09 -3.51 -1.40
N ARG A 155 -49.68 -2.33 -1.88
CA ARG A 155 -50.61 -1.29 -2.33
C ARG A 155 -51.42 -1.77 -3.52
N ILE A 156 -50.76 -2.26 -4.57
CA ILE A 156 -51.41 -2.77 -5.79
C ILE A 156 -52.37 -3.91 -5.47
N ALA A 157 -51.99 -4.84 -4.58
CA ALA A 157 -52.85 -5.95 -4.18
C ALA A 157 -54.12 -5.47 -3.45
N ARG A 158 -54.01 -4.46 -2.59
CA ARG A 158 -55.18 -3.83 -1.94
C ARG A 158 -56.06 -3.11 -2.95
N ASP A 159 -55.48 -2.30 -3.82
CA ASP A 159 -56.22 -1.56 -4.86
C ASP A 159 -56.99 -2.51 -5.79
N LEU A 160 -56.38 -3.64 -6.18
CA LEU A 160 -57.03 -4.69 -6.97
C LEU A 160 -58.15 -5.40 -6.21
N HIS A 161 -57.94 -5.72 -4.93
CA HIS A 161 -58.95 -6.37 -4.10
C HIS A 161 -60.20 -5.47 -3.94
N ASP A 162 -60.00 -4.18 -3.69
CA ASP A 162 -61.09 -3.21 -3.56
C ASP A 162 -61.85 -3.00 -4.88
N SER A 163 -61.18 -3.14 -6.03
CA SER A 163 -61.84 -3.04 -7.34
C SER A 163 -62.67 -4.26 -7.74
N VAL A 164 -62.45 -5.43 -7.12
CA VAL A 164 -63.17 -6.68 -7.41
C VAL A 164 -64.41 -6.84 -6.52
N ILE A 165 -64.47 -6.12 -5.40
CA ILE A 165 -65.58 -6.20 -4.42
C ILE A 165 -66.70 -5.17 -4.70
N GLN A 166 -66.48 -4.21 -5.61
CA GLN A 166 -67.52 -3.30 -6.13
C GLN A 166 -68.36 -3.94 -7.24
#